data_AF-A0A916TYQ1-F1
#
_entry.id   AF-A0A916TYQ1-F1
#
_cell.length_a   1.000
_cell.length_b   1.000
_cell.length_c   1.000
_cell.angle_alpha   90.00
_cell.angle_beta   90.00
_cell.angle_gamma   90.00
#
_symmetry.space_group_name_H-M   'P 1'
#
loop_
_entity.id
_entity.type
_entity.pdbx_description
1 polymer ?
#
loop_
_entity_poly.entity_id
_entity_poly.type
_entity_poly.pdbx_seq_one_letter_code
_entity_poly.pdbx_strand_id
1 'polypeptide(L)'
;MPGTWATWGVDADGDGRADPRSIPDSVTAQGRFMCHLYSQTSAGVRNGTLRGDPLDLALAAYNAGLGAVQRAGGMPSGGEYTTQTQPYVAKIKAFEPRYRSLNGPTTTLPQVNAGLDFGSLEGLFF
;
A
#
# COMPACT_ATOMS: atom_id res chain seq x y z
N MET A 1 -4.73 11.90 -4.78
CA MET A 1 -4.15 12.61 -3.60
C MET A 1 -3.05 13.61 -4.01
N PRO A 2 -3.39 14.87 -4.37
CA PRO A 2 -2.38 15.85 -4.82
C PRO A 2 -1.24 16.12 -3.82
N GLY A 3 -1.56 16.19 -2.51
CA GLY A 3 -0.55 16.42 -1.46
C GLY A 3 0.47 15.28 -1.30
N THR A 4 0.02 14.03 -1.43
CA THR A 4 0.92 12.86 -1.40
C THR A 4 1.87 12.89 -2.59
N TRP A 5 1.36 13.18 -3.79
CA TRP A 5 2.20 13.26 -4.99
C TRP A 5 3.26 14.35 -4.89
N ALA A 6 2.90 15.52 -4.37
CA ALA A 6 3.86 16.62 -4.15
C ALA A 6 5.02 16.25 -3.22
N THR A 7 4.84 15.25 -2.33
CA THR A 7 5.88 14.82 -1.39
C THR A 7 6.66 13.59 -1.87
N TRP A 8 5.97 12.64 -2.50
CA TRP A 8 6.50 11.31 -2.80
C TRP A 8 6.78 11.07 -4.28
N GLY A 9 6.23 11.93 -5.17
CA GLY A 9 6.49 11.88 -6.60
C GLY A 9 7.99 12.00 -6.88
N VAL A 10 8.44 11.22 -7.85
CA VAL A 10 9.85 11.15 -8.26
C VAL A 10 9.89 10.83 -9.75
N ASP A 11 10.80 11.48 -10.46
CA ASP A 11 11.21 11.12 -11.82
C ASP A 11 12.18 9.93 -11.70
N ALA A 12 11.63 8.71 -11.82
CA ALA A 12 12.35 7.46 -11.56
C ALA A 12 13.01 6.90 -12.83
N ASP A 13 12.55 7.30 -14.02
CA ASP A 13 13.13 6.89 -15.31
C ASP A 13 14.06 7.95 -15.92
N GLY A 14 14.11 9.16 -15.36
CA GLY A 14 15.05 10.22 -15.71
C GLY A 14 14.62 11.04 -16.93
N ASP A 15 13.32 11.10 -17.23
CA ASP A 15 12.79 11.83 -18.40
C ASP A 15 12.60 13.35 -18.15
N GLY A 16 12.88 13.80 -16.93
CA GLY A 16 12.75 15.18 -16.48
C GLY A 16 11.38 15.52 -15.89
N ARG A 17 10.48 14.54 -15.72
CA ARG A 17 9.12 14.73 -15.20
C ARG A 17 8.81 13.66 -14.16
N ALA A 18 8.18 14.06 -13.06
CA ALA A 18 7.48 13.14 -12.19
C ALA A 18 6.03 13.04 -12.65
N ASP A 19 5.69 12.04 -13.47
CA ASP A 19 4.32 11.77 -13.95
C ASP A 19 3.67 10.64 -13.14
N PRO A 20 2.55 10.89 -12.43
CA PRO A 20 1.83 9.83 -11.71
C PRO A 20 1.28 8.72 -12.61
N ARG A 21 1.26 8.92 -13.93
CA ARG A 21 0.88 7.93 -14.94
C ARG A 21 2.09 7.16 -15.51
N SER A 22 3.32 7.54 -15.18
CA SER A 22 4.51 6.74 -15.48
C SER A 22 4.62 5.57 -14.51
N ILE A 23 4.82 4.36 -15.03
CA ILE A 23 4.96 3.15 -14.20
C ILE A 23 6.20 3.26 -13.29
N PRO A 24 7.41 3.58 -13.81
CA PRO A 24 8.59 3.84 -12.98
C PRO A 24 8.31 4.80 -11.82
N ASP A 25 7.73 5.97 -12.11
CA ASP A 25 7.52 7.04 -11.13
C ASP A 25 6.51 6.63 -10.07
N SER A 26 5.34 6.13 -10.51
CA SER A 26 4.25 5.77 -9.62
C SER A 26 4.61 4.62 -8.68
N VAL A 27 5.25 3.56 -9.19
CA VAL A 27 5.67 2.41 -8.39
C VAL A 27 6.76 2.81 -7.40
N THR A 28 7.73 3.61 -7.84
CA THR A 28 8.81 4.08 -6.96
C THR A 28 8.29 5.00 -5.86
N ALA A 29 7.44 5.96 -6.20
CA ALA A 29 6.77 6.85 -5.25
C ALA A 29 5.95 6.05 -4.23
N GLN A 30 5.16 5.08 -4.70
CA GLN A 30 4.35 4.21 -3.86
C GLN A 30 5.21 3.38 -2.89
N GLY A 31 6.31 2.82 -3.37
CA GLY A 31 7.26 2.06 -2.54
C GLY A 31 7.87 2.92 -1.44
N ARG A 32 8.34 4.13 -1.78
CA ARG A 32 8.89 5.09 -0.80
C ARG A 32 7.87 5.50 0.25
N PHE A 33 6.64 5.77 -0.16
CA PHE A 33 5.58 6.13 0.76
C PHE A 33 5.23 4.98 1.72
N MET A 34 5.12 3.75 1.23
CA MET A 34 4.90 2.57 2.08
C MET A 34 6.06 2.31 3.05
N CYS A 35 7.30 2.46 2.61
CA CYS A 35 8.48 2.36 3.49
C CYS A 35 8.43 3.39 4.62
N HIS A 36 8.01 4.63 4.32
CA HIS A 36 7.83 5.66 5.33
C HIS A 36 6.74 5.28 6.35
N LEU A 37 5.55 4.88 5.88
CA LEU A 37 4.45 4.47 6.77
C LEU A 37 4.87 3.31 7.66
N TYR A 38 5.52 2.28 7.09
CA TYR A 38 6.02 1.14 7.86
C TYR A 38 7.07 1.54 8.90
N SER A 39 7.97 2.48 8.57
CA SER A 39 8.94 3.01 9.53
C SER A 39 8.26 3.68 10.72
N GLN A 40 7.24 4.51 10.46
CA GLN A 40 6.46 5.20 11.49
C GLN A 40 5.68 4.22 12.38
N THR A 41 4.98 3.25 11.78
CA THR A 41 4.19 2.28 12.55
C THR A 41 5.09 1.32 13.32
N SER A 42 6.21 0.88 12.73
CA SER A 42 7.20 0.06 13.43
C SER A 42 7.82 0.79 14.61
N ALA A 43 8.14 2.08 14.46
CA ALA A 43 8.63 2.89 15.58
C ALA A 43 7.59 3.01 16.69
N GLY A 44 6.32 3.26 16.32
CA GLY A 44 5.22 3.33 17.28
C GLY A 44 4.95 2.02 18.02
N VAL A 45 5.07 0.88 17.34
CA VAL A 45 4.95 -0.44 17.99
C VAL A 45 6.14 -0.69 18.91
N ARG A 46 7.38 -0.41 18.46
CA ARG A 46 8.59 -0.60 19.27
C ARG A 46 8.60 0.25 20.54
N ASN A 47 8.11 1.48 20.48
CA ASN A 47 8.07 2.38 21.63
C ASN A 47 6.77 2.28 22.46
N GLY A 48 5.86 1.38 22.09
CA GLY A 48 4.62 1.10 22.82
C GLY A 48 3.49 2.11 22.62
N THR A 49 3.65 3.10 21.73
CA THR A 49 2.58 4.06 21.40
C THR A 49 1.52 3.49 20.45
N LEU A 50 1.85 2.44 19.69
CA LEU A 50 0.93 1.68 18.85
C LEU A 50 0.89 0.21 19.27
N ARG A 51 -0.28 -0.42 19.14
CA ARG A 51 -0.48 -1.86 19.32
C ARG A 51 -0.94 -2.51 18.02
N GLY A 52 -0.34 -3.66 17.68
CA GLY A 52 -0.67 -4.45 16.49
C GLY A 52 0.57 -4.78 15.65
N ASP A 53 0.33 -5.40 14.50
CA ASP A 53 1.37 -5.70 13.52
C ASP A 53 1.75 -4.43 12.73
N PRO A 54 3.03 -4.03 12.66
CA PRO A 54 3.42 -2.80 11.97
C PRO A 54 3.04 -2.73 10.48
N LEU A 55 3.01 -3.87 9.79
CA LEU A 55 2.62 -3.93 8.38
C LEU A 55 1.12 -3.70 8.22
N ASP A 56 0.30 -4.35 9.05
CA ASP A 56 -1.15 -4.14 9.06
C ASP A 56 -1.50 -2.67 9.36
N LEU A 57 -0.77 -2.06 10.31
CA LEU A 57 -0.93 -0.65 10.63
C LEU A 57 -0.45 0.28 9.51
N ALA A 58 0.58 -0.10 8.75
CA ALA A 58 1.04 0.67 7.60
C ALA A 58 0.03 0.65 6.46
N LEU A 59 -0.60 -0.50 6.20
CA LEU A 59 -1.70 -0.65 5.25
C LEU A 59 -2.93 0.15 5.69
N ALA A 60 -3.26 0.13 6.99
CA ALA A 60 -4.31 0.98 7.54
C ALA A 60 -3.99 2.48 7.38
N ALA A 61 -2.74 2.88 7.65
CA ALA A 61 -2.29 4.26 7.48
C ALA A 61 -2.33 4.72 6.01
N TYR A 62 -2.16 3.82 5.05
CA TYR A 62 -2.31 4.15 3.63
C TYR A 62 -3.77 4.48 3.27
N ASN A 63 -4.75 3.73 3.80
CA ASN A 63 -6.17 3.94 3.50
C ASN A 63 -6.82 5.05 4.36
N ALA A 64 -6.54 5.07 5.67
CA ALA A 64 -7.17 5.97 6.63
C ALA A 64 -6.30 7.19 7.02
N GLY A 65 -5.03 7.20 6.61
CA GLY A 65 -4.03 8.16 7.06
C GLY A 65 -3.34 7.76 8.36
N LEU A 66 -2.03 8.03 8.45
CA LEU A 66 -1.20 7.73 9.64
C LEU A 66 -1.75 8.36 10.93
N GLY A 67 -2.30 9.57 10.84
CA GLY A 67 -2.88 10.24 12.00
C GLY A 67 -4.07 9.49 12.61
N ALA A 68 -4.86 8.76 11.82
CA ALA A 68 -5.96 7.94 12.34
C ALA A 68 -5.43 6.75 13.16
N VAL A 69 -4.41 6.06 12.64
CA VAL A 69 -3.71 4.97 13.33
C VAL A 69 -3.09 5.46 14.64
N GLN A 70 -2.44 6.63 14.62
CA GLN A 70 -1.84 7.23 15.81
C GLN A 70 -2.87 7.61 16.88
N ARG A 71 -3.98 8.25 16.48
CA ARG A 71 -5.07 8.59 17.42
C ARG A 71 -5.74 7.35 18.02
N ALA A 72 -5.87 6.28 17.24
CA ALA A 72 -6.41 5.01 17.71
C ALA A 72 -5.43 4.21 18.58
N GLY A 73 -4.13 4.53 18.54
CA GLY A 73 -3.09 3.73 19.19
C GLY A 73 -2.92 2.33 18.57
N GLY A 74 -3.33 2.13 17.31
CA GLY A 74 -3.42 0.83 16.66
C GLY A 74 -4.36 0.86 15.45
N MET A 75 -4.96 -0.28 15.12
CA MET A 75 -5.94 -0.38 14.03
C MET A 75 -7.18 0.47 14.36
N PRO A 76 -7.53 1.48 13.54
CA PRO A 76 -8.71 2.30 13.81
C PRO A 76 -9.99 1.48 13.63
N SER A 77 -11.06 1.87 14.32
CA SER A 77 -12.36 1.19 14.30
C SER A 77 -13.52 2.19 14.40
N GLY A 78 -14.72 1.75 13.99
CA GLY A 78 -15.92 2.59 13.89
C GLY A 78 -16.03 3.33 12.56
N GLY A 79 -17.26 3.60 12.12
CA GLY A 79 -17.53 4.26 10.83
C GLY A 79 -16.79 3.60 9.66
N GLU A 80 -16.20 4.44 8.80
CA GLU A 80 -15.42 4.01 7.63
C GLU A 80 -14.20 3.15 7.96
N TYR A 81 -13.68 3.21 9.19
CA TYR A 81 -12.55 2.36 9.57
C TYR A 81 -12.94 0.89 9.63
N THR A 82 -14.16 0.59 10.07
CA THR A 82 -14.68 -0.79 10.11
C THR A 82 -15.17 -1.25 8.75
N THR A 83 -15.77 -0.38 7.94
CA THR A 83 -16.38 -0.76 6.65
C THR A 83 -15.41 -0.67 5.47
N GLN A 84 -14.34 0.12 5.56
CA GLN A 84 -13.36 0.28 4.48
C GLN A 84 -11.93 -0.10 4.91
N THR A 85 -11.41 0.48 5.99
CA THR A 85 -9.98 0.33 6.33
C THR A 85 -9.62 -1.09 6.76
N GLN A 86 -10.38 -1.68 7.69
CA GLN A 86 -10.14 -3.05 8.14
C GLN A 86 -10.29 -4.07 6.99
N PRO A 87 -11.35 -4.02 6.16
CA PRO A 87 -11.44 -4.85 4.96
C PRO A 87 -10.31 -4.62 3.94
N TYR A 88 -9.86 -3.38 3.76
CA TYR A 88 -8.75 -3.05 2.87
C TYR A 88 -7.46 -3.77 3.30
N VAL A 89 -7.11 -3.70 4.58
CA VAL A 89 -5.95 -4.40 5.16
C VAL A 89 -6.08 -5.91 4.95
N ALA A 90 -7.23 -6.49 5.31
CA ALA A 90 -7.48 -7.91 5.17
C ALA A 90 -7.35 -8.38 3.71
N LYS A 91 -7.90 -7.62 2.76
CA LYS A 91 -7.85 -7.94 1.32
C LYS A 91 -6.42 -7.96 0.80
N ILE A 92 -5.60 -6.96 1.13
CA ILE A 92 -4.20 -6.92 0.68
C ILE A 92 -3.40 -8.07 1.27
N LYS A 93 -3.58 -8.35 2.56
CA LYS A 93 -2.91 -9.48 3.24
C LYS A 93 -3.29 -10.82 2.62
N ALA A 94 -4.53 -10.99 2.15
CA ALA A 94 -4.95 -12.18 1.44
C ALA A 94 -4.29 -12.34 0.05
N PHE A 95 -3.96 -11.22 -0.62
CA PHE A 95 -3.26 -11.26 -1.92
C PHE A 95 -1.74 -11.37 -1.81
N GLU A 96 -1.15 -10.94 -0.70
CA GLU A 96 0.29 -10.88 -0.50
C GLU A 96 1.03 -12.20 -0.83
N PRO A 97 0.56 -13.39 -0.41
CA PRO A 97 1.23 -14.64 -0.75
C PRO A 97 1.31 -14.91 -2.26
N ARG A 98 0.27 -14.52 -3.01
CA ARG A 98 0.22 -14.67 -4.47
C ARG A 98 1.26 -13.79 -5.16
N TYR A 99 1.42 -12.54 -4.72
CA TYR A 99 2.42 -11.65 -5.33
C TYR A 99 3.84 -12.00 -4.88
N ARG A 100 4.01 -12.48 -3.63
CA ARG A 100 5.30 -12.97 -3.15
C ARG A 100 5.83 -14.14 -3.99
N SER A 101 4.97 -15.07 -4.42
CA SER A 101 5.39 -16.20 -5.25
C SER A 101 5.84 -15.80 -6.66
N LEU A 102 5.30 -14.71 -7.20
CA LEU A 102 5.73 -14.14 -8.50
C LEU A 102 7.14 -13.54 -8.45
N ASN A 103 7.63 -13.17 -7.25
CA ASN A 103 8.97 -12.60 -7.03
C ASN A 103 10.05 -13.66 -6.76
N GLY A 104 9.76 -14.96 -6.94
CA GLY A 104 10.75 -16.04 -6.84
C GLY A 104 11.72 -16.08 -8.04
N PRO A 105 12.86 -16.82 -7.95
CA PRO A 105 13.81 -16.94 -9.05
C PRO A 105 13.10 -17.48 -10.30
N THR A 106 13.16 -16.69 -11.37
CA THR A 106 12.53 -16.92 -12.66
C THR A 106 12.97 -18.25 -13.26
N THR A 107 12.25 -19.33 -12.94
CA THR A 107 12.30 -20.56 -13.73
C THR A 107 10.86 -20.87 -14.07
N THR A 108 10.50 -20.58 -15.32
CA THR A 108 9.17 -20.75 -15.94
C THR A 108 8.06 -19.90 -15.33
N LEU A 109 7.84 -18.70 -15.90
CA LEU A 109 6.46 -18.22 -16.02
C LEU A 109 5.74 -19.27 -16.88
N PRO A 110 4.72 -19.99 -16.37
CA PRO A 110 3.86 -20.72 -17.28
C PRO A 110 3.23 -19.68 -18.19
N GLN A 111 3.35 -19.84 -19.51
CA GLN A 111 2.47 -19.14 -20.43
C GLN A 111 1.04 -19.59 -20.13
N VAL A 112 0.38 -18.88 -19.22
CA VAL A 112 -1.04 -19.07 -19.02
C VAL A 112 -1.72 -18.31 -20.14
N ASN A 113 -2.23 -19.06 -21.12
CA ASN A 113 -3.45 -18.73 -21.85
C ASN A 113 -4.65 -18.68 -20.88
N ALA A 114 -4.53 -17.93 -19.79
CA ALA A 114 -5.61 -17.69 -18.85
C ALA A 114 -5.96 -16.23 -19.00
N GLY A 115 -7.19 -15.96 -19.45
CA GLY A 115 -7.75 -14.62 -19.47
C GLY A 115 -7.41 -13.92 -18.16
N LEU A 116 -6.69 -12.80 -18.28
CA LEU A 116 -6.53 -11.86 -17.21
C LEU A 116 -7.91 -11.24 -16.98
N ASP A 117 -8.78 -11.97 -16.30
CA ASP A 117 -9.98 -11.40 -15.71
C ASP A 117 -9.51 -10.54 -14.54
N PHE A 118 -9.14 -9.31 -14.87
CA PHE A 118 -9.10 -8.19 -13.95
C PHE A 118 -10.54 -7.94 -13.52
N GLY A 119 -11.10 -8.84 -12.69
CA GLY A 119 -12.49 -8.80 -12.24
C GLY A 119 -12.88 -7.35 -11.96
N SER A 120 -13.88 -6.89 -12.71
CA SER A 120 -14.25 -5.49 -12.96
C SER A 120 -13.57 -4.49 -12.02
N LEU A 121 -12.58 -3.77 -12.54
CA LEU A 121 -11.97 -2.60 -11.90
C LEU A 121 -12.93 -1.38 -11.86
N GLU A 122 -14.23 -1.60 -12.05
CA GLU A 122 -15.27 -0.61 -11.77
C GLU A 122 -15.40 -0.42 -10.26
N GLY A 123 -14.75 0.62 -9.75
CA GLY A 123 -14.94 1.07 -8.36
C GLY A 123 -13.68 1.55 -7.66
N LEU A 124 -12.49 1.35 -8.22
CA LEU A 124 -11.26 2.00 -7.76
C LEU A 124 -11.08 3.31 -8.53
N PHE A 125 -11.91 4.29 -8.20
CA PHE A 125 -11.69 5.66 -8.62
C PHE A 125 -10.40 6.18 -7.95
N PHE A 126 -9.42 6.54 -8.77
CA PHE A 126 -8.25 7.34 -8.40
C PHE A 126 -8.60 8.83 -8.25
#